data_AF-A0A7C7P1N1-F1
#
_entry.id   AF-A0A7C7P1N1-F1
#
_cell.length_a   1.000
_cell.length_b   1.000
_cell.length_c   1.000
_cell.angle_alpha   90.00
_cell.angle_beta   90.00
_cell.angle_gamma   90.00
#
_symmetry.space_group_name_H-M   'P 1'
#
loop_
_entity.id
_entity.type
_entity.pdbx_description
1 polymer ?
#
loop_
_entity_poly.entity_id
_entity_poly.type
_entity_poly.pdbx_seq_one_letter_code
_entity_poly.pdbx_strand_id
1 'polypeptide(L)'
;SGHLDRPRRDVIDHAMKMTFMGQHLNNPPTVEGWHEGEEWIETGSLLERVNFASEQLGNDSFPGVNQMIERATTSVGSGGSMADRCLDAMGCLEVGSDIMDILQSISDNLDNDDPATARQIIRLIASSPEFQKC
;
A
#
# COMPACT_ATOMS: atom_id res chain seq x y z
N SER A 1 -10.56 2.59 -0.52
CA SER A 1 -10.03 2.55 -1.91
C SER A 1 -9.92 3.96 -2.43
N GLY A 2 -8.81 4.30 -3.10
CA GLY A 2 -8.49 5.69 -3.49
C GLY A 2 -9.49 6.35 -4.45
N HIS A 3 -10.26 5.56 -5.22
CA HIS A 3 -11.23 6.08 -6.19
C HIS A 3 -12.53 6.63 -5.56
N LEU A 4 -12.74 6.43 -4.25
CA LEU A 4 -13.96 6.80 -3.55
C LEU A 4 -13.85 8.21 -2.96
N ASP A 5 -14.69 9.11 -3.44
CA ASP A 5 -14.91 10.46 -2.90
C ASP A 5 -16.11 10.51 -1.93
N ARG A 6 -16.94 9.46 -1.92
CA ARG A 6 -18.16 9.29 -1.11
C ARG A 6 -18.54 7.81 -0.99
N PRO A 7 -19.47 7.43 -0.10
CA PRO A 7 -19.96 6.05 -0.02
C PRO A 7 -20.59 5.59 -1.35
N ARG A 8 -20.11 4.48 -1.90
CA ARG A 8 -20.59 3.88 -3.16
C ARG A 8 -20.64 2.35 -3.05
N ARG A 9 -21.37 1.70 -3.97
CA ARG A 9 -21.59 0.23 -3.96
C ARG A 9 -20.38 -0.58 -4.43
N ASP A 10 -19.49 0.04 -5.20
CA ASP A 10 -18.17 -0.49 -5.57
C ASP A 10 -17.31 -0.93 -4.36
N VAL A 11 -17.57 -0.40 -3.16
CA VAL A 11 -16.98 -0.90 -1.90
C VAL A 11 -17.27 -2.39 -1.72
N ILE A 12 -18.43 -2.87 -2.15
CA ILE A 12 -18.82 -4.28 -2.07
C ILE A 12 -17.90 -5.13 -2.98
N ASP A 13 -17.60 -4.66 -4.19
CA ASP A 13 -16.72 -5.37 -5.12
C ASP A 13 -15.29 -5.48 -4.56
N HIS A 14 -14.79 -4.40 -3.95
CA HIS A 14 -13.49 -4.41 -3.26
C HIS A 14 -13.51 -5.37 -2.06
N ALA A 15 -14.59 -5.40 -1.29
CA ALA A 15 -14.75 -6.34 -0.18
C ALA A 15 -14.76 -7.80 -0.66
N MET A 16 -15.43 -8.09 -1.78
CA MET A 16 -15.40 -9.44 -2.38
C MET A 16 -13.99 -9.82 -2.84
N LYS A 17 -13.25 -8.90 -3.47
CA LYS A 17 -11.84 -9.13 -3.84
C LYS A 17 -10.97 -9.45 -2.61
N MET A 18 -11.13 -8.70 -1.52
CA MET A 18 -10.43 -9.00 -0.26
C MET A 18 -10.75 -10.40 0.27
N THR A 19 -12.02 -10.83 0.18
CA THR A 19 -12.42 -12.20 0.53
C THR A 19 -11.72 -13.26 -0.32
N PHE A 20 -11.64 -13.07 -1.64
CA PHE A 20 -10.93 -14.00 -2.53
C PHE A 20 -9.42 -14.05 -2.25
N MET A 21 -8.84 -12.97 -1.73
CA MET A 21 -7.44 -12.89 -1.30
C MET A 21 -7.20 -13.42 0.13
N GLY A 22 -8.24 -13.96 0.79
CA GLY A 22 -8.12 -14.51 2.16
C GLY A 22 -8.11 -13.46 3.28
N GLN A 23 -8.37 -12.19 2.99
CA GLN A 23 -8.36 -11.09 3.97
C GLN A 23 -9.75 -10.83 4.61
N HIS A 24 -10.53 -11.89 4.86
CA HIS A 24 -11.86 -11.75 5.44
C HIS A 24 -11.83 -11.91 6.97
N LEU A 25 -12.24 -10.88 7.70
CA LEU A 25 -12.11 -10.78 9.16
C LEU A 25 -12.88 -11.84 9.97
N ASN A 26 -13.93 -12.47 9.40
CA ASN A 26 -14.88 -13.31 10.15
C ASN A 26 -15.27 -14.63 9.44
N ASN A 27 -14.42 -15.20 8.58
CA ASN A 27 -14.73 -16.48 7.94
C ASN A 27 -13.48 -17.37 7.89
N PRO A 28 -13.08 -17.97 9.02
CA PRO A 28 -11.98 -18.90 8.99
C PRO A 28 -12.33 -20.07 8.03
N PRO A 29 -11.43 -20.46 7.10
CA PRO A 29 -11.64 -21.70 6.35
C PRO A 29 -11.81 -22.88 7.31
N THR A 30 -12.42 -23.96 6.83
CA THR A 30 -12.64 -25.20 7.58
C THR A 30 -11.36 -25.62 8.30
N VAL A 31 -11.49 -25.93 9.58
CA VAL A 31 -10.43 -26.18 10.58
C VAL A 31 -9.41 -27.29 10.25
N GLU A 32 -9.46 -27.93 9.09
CA GLU A 32 -8.49 -28.97 8.67
C GLU A 32 -7.34 -28.43 7.77
N GLY A 33 -7.35 -27.14 7.41
CA GLY A 33 -6.34 -26.54 6.53
C GLY A 33 -5.65 -25.28 7.07
N TRP A 34 -5.84 -24.96 8.36
CA TRP A 34 -5.17 -23.82 8.98
C TRP A 34 -3.73 -24.17 9.32
N HIS A 35 -2.81 -23.74 8.46
CA HIS A 35 -1.39 -23.70 8.76
C HIS A 35 -1.13 -22.43 9.57
N GLU A 36 -0.90 -22.58 10.88
CA GLU A 36 -0.50 -21.48 11.77
C GLU A 36 0.86 -20.89 11.31
N GLY A 37 1.11 -19.60 11.57
CA GLY A 37 2.36 -18.91 11.16
C GLY A 37 2.19 -18.06 9.91
N GLU A 38 3.28 -17.67 9.22
CA GLU A 38 3.23 -16.86 7.98
C GLU A 38 2.70 -17.63 6.74
N GLU A 39 2.47 -18.94 6.88
CA GLU A 39 2.05 -19.84 5.79
C GLU A 39 0.54 -19.73 5.46
N TRP A 40 -0.21 -18.88 6.16
CA TRP A 40 -1.64 -18.65 5.89
C TRP A 40 -1.91 -17.93 4.55
N ILE A 41 -0.88 -17.32 3.94
CA ILE A 41 -0.97 -16.71 2.61
C ILE A 41 -0.29 -17.61 1.59
N GLU A 42 -1.09 -18.24 0.73
CA GLU A 42 -0.57 -18.94 -0.45
C GLU A 42 0.09 -17.97 -1.45
N THR A 43 1.13 -18.43 -2.15
CA THR A 43 1.90 -17.58 -3.09
C THR A 43 1.02 -16.94 -4.17
N GLY A 44 -0.01 -17.65 -4.64
CA GLY A 44 -0.98 -17.12 -5.59
C GLY A 44 -1.81 -15.96 -5.03
N SER A 45 -2.28 -16.08 -3.79
CA SER A 45 -3.02 -15.01 -3.11
C SER A 45 -2.14 -13.79 -2.85
N LEU A 46 -0.85 -13.98 -2.51
CA LEU A 46 0.09 -12.87 -2.35
C LEU A 46 0.26 -12.07 -3.64
N LEU A 47 0.40 -12.74 -4.79
CA LEU A 47 0.53 -12.09 -6.09
C LEU A 47 -0.71 -11.26 -6.44
N GLU A 48 -1.91 -11.79 -6.18
CA GLU A 48 -3.16 -11.06 -6.36
C GLU A 48 -3.22 -9.81 -5.47
N ARG A 49 -2.78 -9.89 -4.22
CA ARG A 49 -2.73 -8.73 -3.31
C ARG A 49 -1.77 -7.65 -3.81
N VAL A 50 -0.57 -8.03 -4.26
CA VAL A 50 0.42 -7.09 -4.80
C VAL A 50 -0.10 -6.42 -6.07
N ASN A 51 -0.72 -7.18 -6.98
CA ASN A 51 -1.30 -6.64 -8.20
C ASN A 51 -2.44 -5.67 -7.90
N PHE A 52 -3.35 -6.05 -7.01
CA PHE A 52 -4.46 -5.19 -6.60
C PHE A 52 -3.97 -3.92 -5.91
N ALA A 53 -3.04 -4.02 -4.95
CA ALA A 53 -2.46 -2.86 -4.28
C ALA A 53 -1.75 -1.93 -5.27
N SER A 54 -0.97 -2.49 -6.19
CA SER A 54 -0.30 -1.73 -7.26
C SER A 54 -1.28 -1.02 -8.20
N GLU A 55 -2.38 -1.67 -8.57
CA GLU A 55 -3.43 -1.08 -9.41
C GLU A 55 -4.14 0.08 -8.68
N GLN A 56 -4.51 -0.14 -7.40
CA GLN A 56 -5.25 0.84 -6.62
C GLN A 56 -4.40 2.05 -6.19
N LEU A 57 -3.13 1.83 -5.87
CA LEU A 57 -2.22 2.87 -5.36
C LEU A 57 -1.34 3.48 -6.45
N GLY A 58 -1.22 2.85 -7.62
CA GLY A 58 -0.50 3.39 -8.77
C GLY A 58 -1.31 4.37 -9.63
N ASN A 59 -2.63 4.43 -9.44
CA ASN A 59 -3.53 5.27 -10.22
C ASN A 59 -3.77 6.63 -9.54
N ASP A 60 -3.05 7.66 -9.98
CA ASP A 60 -3.20 9.05 -9.50
C ASP A 60 -4.46 9.77 -9.95
N SER A 61 -5.21 9.20 -10.90
CA SER A 61 -6.54 9.71 -11.24
C SER A 61 -7.53 9.45 -10.11
N PHE A 62 -7.17 8.58 -9.15
CA PHE A 62 -7.97 8.34 -7.96
C PHE A 62 -7.77 9.45 -6.92
N PRO A 63 -8.84 10.12 -6.46
CA PRO A 63 -8.74 11.26 -5.56
C PRO A 63 -7.92 10.99 -4.29
N GLY A 64 -8.07 9.81 -3.70
CA GLY A 64 -7.31 9.41 -2.52
C GLY A 64 -5.83 9.23 -2.79
N VAL A 65 -5.45 8.70 -3.96
CA VAL A 65 -4.04 8.56 -4.36
C VAL A 65 -3.42 9.92 -4.64
N ASN A 66 -4.15 10.78 -5.34
CA ASN A 66 -3.73 12.16 -5.59
C ASN A 66 -3.49 12.91 -4.27
N GLN A 67 -4.41 12.77 -3.30
CA GLN A 67 -4.27 13.36 -1.97
C GLN A 67 -3.06 12.81 -1.21
N MET A 68 -2.74 11.51 -1.33
CA MET A 68 -1.52 10.94 -0.72
C MET A 68 -0.26 11.53 -1.35
N ILE A 69 -0.21 11.65 -2.68
CA ILE A 69 0.91 12.27 -3.40
C ILE A 69 1.06 13.74 -2.99
N GLU A 70 -0.02 14.51 -2.99
CA GLU A 70 -0.03 15.92 -2.58
C GLU A 70 0.45 16.10 -1.13
N ARG A 71 0.01 15.23 -0.21
CA ARG A 71 0.47 15.25 1.18
C ARG A 71 1.97 14.98 1.28
N ALA A 72 2.48 14.01 0.51
CA ALA A 72 3.89 13.65 0.52
C ALA A 72 4.80 14.74 -0.08
N THR A 73 4.34 15.46 -1.11
CA THR A 73 5.12 16.53 -1.75
C THR A 73 4.99 17.88 -1.03
N THR A 74 3.83 18.19 -0.44
CA THR A 74 3.57 19.51 0.18
C THR A 74 4.11 19.61 1.60
N SER A 75 4.44 18.50 2.25
CA SER A 75 5.01 18.48 3.61
C SER A 75 6.48 18.94 3.68
N VAL A 76 6.88 19.85 2.79
CA VAL A 76 8.16 20.57 2.81
C VAL A 76 8.29 21.30 4.16
N GLY A 77 9.12 20.75 5.06
CA GLY A 77 9.41 21.35 6.37
C GLY A 77 9.15 20.46 7.59
N SER A 78 8.53 19.27 7.45
CA SER A 78 8.31 18.36 8.57
C SER A 78 9.58 17.65 9.07
N GLY A 79 10.69 17.73 8.33
CA GLY A 79 11.93 17.01 8.64
C GLY A 79 11.76 15.51 8.37
N GLY A 80 12.32 15.04 7.26
CA GLY A 80 12.19 13.65 6.82
C GLY A 80 12.47 13.53 5.32
N SER A 81 12.87 12.33 4.89
CA SER A 81 13.04 12.00 3.47
C SER A 81 11.68 11.94 2.76
N MET A 82 11.67 11.89 1.41
CA MET A 82 10.43 11.62 0.68
C MET A 82 9.82 10.26 1.08
N ALA A 83 10.65 9.27 1.39
CA ALA A 83 10.18 7.97 1.88
C ALA A 83 9.35 8.10 3.16
N ASP A 84 9.83 8.86 4.14
CA ASP A 84 9.12 9.11 5.41
C ASP A 84 7.77 9.78 5.16
N ARG A 85 7.75 10.83 4.32
CA ARG A 85 6.52 11.57 3.96
C ARG A 85 5.50 10.68 3.24
N CYS A 86 5.95 9.74 2.41
CA CYS A 86 5.06 8.78 1.75
C CYS A 86 4.47 7.77 2.74
N LEU A 87 5.25 7.25 3.69
CA LEU A 87 4.76 6.35 4.75
C LEU A 87 3.72 7.03 5.64
N ASP A 88 3.97 8.29 6.00
CA ASP A 88 3.02 9.14 6.74
C ASP A 88 1.73 9.36 5.94
N ALA A 89 1.86 9.74 4.66
CA ALA A 89 0.71 10.00 3.79
C ALA A 89 -0.18 8.77 3.58
N MET A 90 0.41 7.56 3.60
CA MET A 90 -0.29 6.28 3.47
C MET A 90 -0.94 5.78 4.78
N GLY A 91 -0.78 6.52 5.89
CA GLY A 91 -1.38 6.20 7.17
C GLY A 91 -0.38 5.87 8.28
N CYS A 92 0.76 6.56 8.30
CA CYS A 92 1.83 6.37 9.29
C CYS A 92 2.32 4.91 9.35
N LEU A 93 2.63 4.35 8.18
CA LEU A 93 3.11 2.97 8.07
C LEU A 93 4.55 2.84 8.58
N GLU A 94 4.85 1.70 9.20
CA GLU A 94 6.21 1.34 9.61
C GLU A 94 6.73 0.24 8.69
N VAL A 95 7.99 0.35 8.28
CA VAL A 95 8.70 -0.66 7.47
C VAL A 95 10.02 -1.04 8.14
N GLY A 96 10.52 -2.23 7.84
CA GLY A 96 11.83 -2.67 8.31
C GLY A 96 12.98 -1.80 7.79
N SER A 97 14.14 -1.84 8.46
CA SER A 97 15.33 -1.06 8.07
C SER A 97 15.74 -1.32 6.63
N ASP A 98 15.72 -2.57 6.19
CA ASP A 98 16.16 -2.96 4.85
C ASP A 98 15.27 -2.34 3.75
N ILE A 99 13.96 -2.29 4.00
CA ILE A 99 13.01 -1.63 3.09
C ILE A 99 13.17 -0.12 3.15
N MET A 100 13.34 0.45 4.35
CA MET A 100 13.59 1.87 4.52
C MET A 100 14.85 2.31 3.75
N ASP A 101 15.94 1.57 3.83
CA ASP A 101 17.19 1.85 3.11
C ASP A 101 16.97 1.87 1.59
N ILE A 102 16.17 0.92 1.06
CA ILE A 102 15.80 0.89 -0.35
C ILE A 102 14.98 2.13 -0.72
N LEU A 103 13.95 2.47 0.06
CA LEU A 103 13.10 3.62 -0.21
C LEU A 103 13.90 4.94 -0.17
N GLN A 104 14.79 5.09 0.80
CA GLN A 104 15.68 6.24 0.94
C GLN A 104 16.64 6.35 -0.25
N SER A 105 17.27 5.24 -0.63
CA SER A 105 18.18 5.22 -1.80
C SER A 105 17.47 5.67 -3.08
N ILE A 106 16.20 5.31 -3.26
CA ILE A 106 15.42 5.74 -4.42
C ILE A 106 15.06 7.22 -4.32
N SER A 107 14.68 7.68 -3.13
CA SER A 107 14.37 9.10 -2.90
C SER A 107 15.59 10.01 -3.09
N ASP A 108 16.80 9.56 -2.74
CA ASP A 108 18.03 10.34 -2.88
C ASP A 108 18.45 10.49 -4.35
N ASN A 109 18.09 9.51 -5.19
CA ASN A 109 18.39 9.52 -6.62
C ASN A 109 17.36 10.28 -7.47
N LEU A 110 16.24 10.68 -6.88
CA LEU A 110 15.11 11.31 -7.56
C LEU A 110 14.86 12.72 -7.04
N ASP A 111 14.08 13.49 -7.80
CA ASP A 111 13.66 14.81 -7.36
C ASP A 111 12.61 14.65 -6.24
N ASN A 112 12.98 15.09 -5.04
CA ASN A 112 12.16 15.00 -3.82
C ASN A 112 10.98 16.00 -3.81
N ASP A 113 10.85 16.86 -4.83
CA ASP A 113 9.68 17.72 -5.00
C ASP A 113 8.78 17.24 -6.16
N ASP A 114 9.19 16.22 -6.91
CA ASP A 114 8.43 15.66 -8.02
C ASP A 114 7.32 14.70 -7.54
N PRO A 115 6.03 14.96 -7.87
CA PRO A 115 4.93 14.03 -7.64
C PRO A 115 5.15 12.62 -8.21
N ALA A 116 5.95 12.48 -9.29
CA ALA A 116 6.28 11.18 -9.86
C ALA A 116 7.16 10.34 -8.92
N THR A 117 8.05 10.97 -8.15
CA THR A 117 8.87 10.32 -7.12
C THR A 117 8.00 9.76 -6.00
N ALA A 118 7.08 10.58 -5.47
CA ALA A 118 6.15 10.17 -4.44
C ALA A 118 5.29 8.98 -4.88
N ARG A 119 4.79 9.00 -6.13
CA ARG A 119 4.03 7.87 -6.70
C ARG A 119 4.84 6.58 -6.76
N GLN A 120 6.10 6.66 -7.19
CA GLN A 120 6.97 5.47 -7.28
C GLN A 120 7.20 4.87 -5.90
N ILE A 121 7.50 5.70 -4.89
CA ILE A 121 7.69 5.28 -3.51
C ILE A 121 6.41 4.65 -2.94
N ILE A 122 5.25 5.28 -3.12
CA ILE A 122 3.94 4.73 -2.69
C ILE A 122 3.70 3.34 -3.30
N ARG A 123 4.02 3.15 -4.59
CA ARG A 123 3.88 1.85 -5.26
C ARG A 123 4.85 0.79 -4.72
N LEU A 124 6.06 1.19 -4.33
CA LEU A 124 7.04 0.30 -3.70
C LEU A 124 6.60 -0.12 -2.29
N ILE A 125 6.13 0.83 -1.47
CA ILE A 125 5.53 0.54 -0.16
C ILE A 125 4.36 -0.44 -0.34
N ALA A 126 3.47 -0.18 -1.31
CA ALA A 126 2.36 -1.07 -1.63
C ALA A 126 2.78 -2.50 -2.02
N SER A 127 4.01 -2.69 -2.49
CA SER A 127 4.54 -4.00 -2.89
C SER A 127 5.38 -4.65 -1.79
N SER A 128 5.59 -3.98 -0.65
CA SER A 128 6.46 -4.48 0.41
C SER A 128 5.80 -5.63 1.19
N PRO A 129 6.59 -6.58 1.73
CA PRO A 129 6.05 -7.65 2.56
C PRO A 129 5.26 -7.15 3.75
N GLU A 130 5.69 -6.05 4.39
CA GLU A 130 5.03 -5.45 5.54
C GLU A 130 3.63 -4.97 5.17
N PHE A 131 3.50 -4.20 4.08
CA PHE A 131 2.19 -3.74 3.60
C PHE A 131 1.28 -4.92 3.21
N GLN A 132 1.86 -6.00 2.67
CA GLN A 132 1.13 -7.19 2.26
C GLN A 132 0.86 -8.19 3.38
N LYS A 133 1.35 -7.94 4.59
CA LYS A 133 1.08 -8.76 5.79
C LYS A 133 0.21 -8.02 6.81
N CYS A 134 0.04 -6.72 6.65
CA CYS A 134 -1.02 -5.93 7.28
C CYS A 134 -2.43 -6.36 6.82
#